data_AF-A0A6A8AQB1-F1
#
_entry.id   AF-A0A6A8AQB1-F1
#
_cell.length_a   1.000
_cell.length_b   1.000
_cell.length_c   1.000
_cell.angle_alpha   90.00
_cell.angle_beta   90.00
_cell.angle_gamma   90.00
#
_symmetry.space_group_name_H-M   'P 1'
#
loop_
_entity.id
_entity.type
_entity.pdbx_description
1 polymer ?
#
loop_
_entity_poly.entity_id
_entity_poly.type
_entity_poly.pdbx_seq_one_letter_code
_entity_poly.pdbx_strand_id
1 'polypeptide(L)'
;YIPNRVNNWDQRKADCSSECDCEQETVRSRYAARFGSAWEVSRYLVENLERLEEQTQAFHGALFSSTLPAHVLDAVSSNITVIRSPTCFWLEDGRFFGYEGCFDDAGCCSGSCTHVWNYAQTLAFLFPSLERSMRETEFGVETNEEGWMSFRAHTAFPSDRSWDEMEAASDGQCGSVMRLYRDWRLSGDTDWMKSLWPGAKRAVDYACATWDPDGDGVTSGKQHNTYDIEFYGPNPLSGVMFLGALKAASRMAEEAGDAEASKRYEELLERGSVNLDKALWNGEFYVQRLDDVDAYKYQHGVGCLADQLLGQVNAHIAGLGYLLPRDHVKTAIGSVFRHNLLTDFSEHDNAQRTYALNDEVGLLACTWPDGGRPKIPFPYSHEVWTGIEYQVAAHLIIEGHVDEGLAVVKAVRDRHDGVRRGPWNEVECGHHYARSMASWGVLLALSGFRFDMVEGEMGFSPVVNADDFRCFWSTGTAWGTYSQRRNPETGSIAWDVDVLHGSLEGVKVNVEEP
;
A
#
# COMPACT_ATOMS: atom_id res chain seq x y z
N TYR A 1 -6.79 -3.91 36.06
CA TYR A 1 -7.03 -2.90 35.01
C TYR A 1 -6.40 -3.40 33.72
N ILE A 2 -7.20 -3.58 32.68
CA ILE A 2 -6.78 -3.88 31.32
C ILE A 2 -7.12 -2.62 30.53
N PRO A 3 -6.17 -1.96 29.84
CA PRO A 3 -6.51 -0.80 29.04
C PRO A 3 -7.50 -1.23 27.95
N ASN A 4 -8.69 -0.66 27.95
CA ASN A 4 -9.69 -0.85 26.90
C ASN A 4 -9.78 0.43 26.07
N ARG A 5 -10.22 0.31 24.81
CA ARG A 5 -10.47 1.45 23.93
C ARG A 5 -11.95 1.82 23.98
N VAL A 6 -12.28 3.10 23.78
CA VAL A 6 -13.65 3.56 23.49
C VAL A 6 -14.19 2.85 22.25
N ASN A 7 -15.41 2.33 22.30
CA ASN A 7 -16.09 1.69 21.16
C ASN A 7 -16.55 2.73 20.11
N ASN A 8 -15.66 3.63 19.70
CA ASN A 8 -15.85 4.63 18.64
C ASN A 8 -14.52 4.97 17.92
N TRP A 9 -14.59 5.29 16.63
CA TRP A 9 -13.44 5.79 15.86
C TRP A 9 -12.98 7.16 16.35
N ASP A 10 -13.91 8.04 16.73
CA ASP A 10 -13.63 9.36 17.27
C ASP A 10 -13.32 9.26 18.77
N GLN A 11 -12.03 9.29 19.08
CA GLN A 11 -11.54 9.23 20.46
C GLN A 11 -11.62 10.61 21.16
N ARG A 12 -11.80 11.72 20.42
CA ARG A 12 -11.86 13.09 20.98
C ARG A 12 -13.26 13.51 21.39
N LYS A 13 -14.30 12.85 20.89
CA LYS A 13 -15.66 12.94 21.45
C LYS A 13 -15.75 12.51 22.92
N ALA A 14 -14.65 12.03 23.51
CA ALA A 14 -14.49 11.79 24.94
C ALA A 14 -14.20 13.06 25.77
N ASP A 15 -13.99 14.24 25.19
CA ASP A 15 -13.75 15.47 25.94
C ASP A 15 -15.07 16.10 26.42
N CYS A 16 -15.60 15.57 27.52
CA CYS A 16 -16.84 16.02 28.14
C CYS A 16 -16.59 17.23 29.06
N SER A 17 -16.63 18.43 28.50
CA SER A 17 -16.58 19.68 29.27
C SER A 17 -17.88 20.03 30.03
N SER A 18 -18.76 19.06 30.33
CA SER A 18 -19.98 19.32 31.10
C SER A 18 -20.47 18.08 31.86
N GLU A 19 -20.51 18.22 33.18
CA GLU A 19 -21.25 17.51 34.25
C GLU A 19 -22.25 16.38 33.88
N CYS A 20 -21.86 15.35 33.15
CA CYS A 20 -22.65 14.13 32.98
C CYS A 20 -21.75 12.89 32.99
N ASP A 21 -22.06 11.94 33.87
CA ASP A 21 -21.52 10.57 33.86
C ASP A 21 -21.84 9.92 32.51
N CYS A 22 -20.92 10.02 31.55
CA CYS A 22 -20.95 9.24 30.33
C CYS A 22 -20.11 7.97 30.52
N GLU A 23 -20.74 6.88 30.96
CA GLU A 23 -20.14 5.56 30.80
C GLU A 23 -20.04 5.28 29.30
N GLN A 24 -18.88 5.55 28.70
CA GLN A 24 -18.62 5.22 27.31
C GLN A 24 -18.46 3.71 27.16
N GLU A 25 -19.15 3.13 26.19
CA GLU A 25 -18.96 1.73 25.85
C GLU A 25 -17.50 1.50 25.43
N THR A 26 -16.88 0.44 25.94
CA THR A 26 -15.48 0.11 25.64
C THR A 26 -15.37 -1.23 24.94
N VAL A 27 -14.40 -1.33 24.04
CA VAL A 27 -13.97 -2.60 23.43
C VAL A 27 -12.62 -3.02 23.99
N ARG A 28 -12.47 -4.34 24.11
CA ARG A 28 -11.25 -4.96 24.63
C ARG A 28 -10.26 -5.19 23.49
N SER A 29 -8.99 -4.91 23.78
CA SER A 29 -7.87 -5.24 22.89
C SER A 29 -7.60 -6.75 22.89
N ARG A 30 -7.00 -7.28 21.82
CA ARG A 30 -6.74 -8.72 21.68
C ARG A 30 -5.95 -9.35 22.82
N TYR A 31 -4.99 -8.63 23.41
CA TYR A 31 -4.21 -9.15 24.54
C TYR A 31 -5.09 -9.47 25.76
N ALA A 32 -6.27 -8.85 25.88
CA ALA A 32 -7.21 -9.10 26.97
C ALA A 32 -7.83 -10.51 26.91
N ALA A 33 -7.82 -11.17 25.75
CA ALA A 33 -8.19 -12.58 25.60
C ALA A 33 -7.09 -13.53 26.13
N ARG A 34 -5.85 -13.03 26.28
CA ARG A 34 -4.70 -13.83 26.72
C ARG A 34 -4.30 -13.59 28.18
N PHE A 35 -4.50 -12.37 28.67
CA PHE A 35 -4.05 -11.96 30.00
C PHE A 35 -5.18 -11.28 30.78
N GLY A 36 -5.43 -11.77 32.00
CA GLY A 36 -6.42 -11.20 32.92
C GLY A 36 -5.92 -9.98 33.70
N SER A 37 -4.61 -9.74 33.73
CA SER A 37 -4.03 -8.60 34.43
C SER A 37 -2.64 -8.22 33.92
N ALA A 38 -2.20 -7.00 34.26
CA ALA A 38 -0.81 -6.56 34.01
C ALA A 38 0.22 -7.47 34.73
N TRP A 39 -0.14 -8.08 35.86
CA TRP A 39 0.75 -9.01 36.55
C TRP A 39 0.99 -10.30 35.75
N GLU A 40 -0.03 -10.80 35.07
CA GLU A 40 0.11 -11.95 34.17
C GLU A 40 0.99 -11.62 32.96
N VAL A 41 0.90 -10.40 32.43
CA VAL A 41 1.80 -9.93 31.36
C VAL A 41 3.26 -9.90 31.85
N SER A 42 3.52 -9.32 33.03
CA SER A 42 4.86 -9.28 33.61
C SER A 42 5.41 -10.68 33.88
N ARG A 43 4.58 -11.59 34.41
CA ARG A 43 4.96 -12.99 34.63
C ARG A 43 5.27 -13.69 33.30
N TYR A 44 4.41 -13.53 32.29
CA TYR A 44 4.64 -14.11 30.96
C TYR A 44 5.96 -13.62 30.35
N LEU A 45 6.26 -12.32 30.47
CA LEU A 45 7.53 -11.76 30.00
C LEU A 45 8.71 -12.44 30.67
N VAL A 46 8.74 -12.54 32.01
CA VAL A 46 9.86 -13.16 32.74
C VAL A 46 9.99 -14.64 32.41
N GLU A 47 8.88 -15.38 32.31
CA GLU A 47 8.86 -16.81 31.99
C GLU A 47 9.29 -17.12 30.54
N ASN A 48 9.22 -16.13 29.64
CA ASN A 48 9.47 -16.31 28.21
C ASN A 48 10.56 -15.37 27.66
N LEU A 49 11.28 -14.64 28.52
CA LEU A 49 12.17 -13.55 28.09
C LEU A 49 13.20 -14.04 27.09
N GLU A 50 13.87 -15.15 27.39
CA GLU A 50 14.89 -15.77 26.54
C GLU A 50 14.35 -16.03 25.13
N ARG A 51 13.22 -16.74 25.01
CA ARG A 51 12.57 -17.00 23.72
C ARG A 51 12.18 -15.69 22.99
N LEU A 52 11.63 -14.71 23.70
CA LEU A 52 11.21 -13.44 23.11
C LEU A 52 12.39 -12.62 22.60
N GLU A 53 13.49 -12.59 23.35
CA GLU A 53 14.75 -11.94 22.95
C GLU A 53 15.39 -12.68 21.77
N GLU A 54 15.51 -14.01 21.83
CA GLU A 54 16.05 -14.83 20.75
C GLU A 54 15.29 -14.62 19.44
N GLN A 55 13.96 -14.65 19.48
CA GLN A 55 13.12 -14.43 18.29
C GLN A 55 13.29 -13.01 17.73
N THR A 56 13.37 -12.00 18.62
CA THR A 56 13.59 -10.61 18.21
C THR A 56 14.97 -10.43 17.59
N GLN A 57 16.01 -11.00 18.20
CA GLN A 57 17.39 -10.94 17.70
C GLN A 57 17.56 -11.73 16.40
N ALA A 58 16.86 -12.86 16.24
CA ALA A 58 16.87 -13.63 15.00
C ALA A 58 16.23 -12.83 13.85
N PHE A 59 15.09 -12.19 14.07
CA PHE A 59 14.48 -11.31 13.07
C PHE A 59 15.38 -10.11 12.75
N HIS A 60 15.90 -9.43 13.77
CA HIS A 60 16.83 -8.31 13.61
C HIS A 60 18.08 -8.75 12.83
N GLY A 61 18.71 -9.85 13.22
CA GLY A 61 19.88 -10.42 12.55
C GLY A 61 19.59 -10.78 11.09
N ALA A 62 18.45 -11.41 10.81
CA ALA A 62 18.04 -11.74 9.45
C ALA A 62 17.89 -10.48 8.58
N LEU A 63 17.14 -9.48 9.06
CA LEU A 63 16.93 -8.23 8.33
C LEU A 63 18.22 -7.44 8.11
N PHE A 64 19.02 -7.22 9.16
CA PHE A 64 20.23 -6.40 9.09
C PHE A 64 21.47 -7.13 8.56
N SER A 65 21.42 -8.46 8.40
CA SER A 65 22.44 -9.20 7.66
C SER A 65 22.31 -9.07 6.14
N SER A 66 21.24 -8.44 5.67
CA SER A 66 21.01 -8.20 4.25
C SER A 66 22.10 -7.33 3.65
N THR A 67 22.43 -7.57 2.38
CA THR A 67 23.34 -6.74 1.58
C THR A 67 22.62 -5.57 0.91
N LEU A 68 21.44 -5.18 1.40
CA LEU A 68 20.72 -4.00 0.91
C LEU A 68 21.40 -2.72 1.39
N PRO A 69 21.28 -1.59 0.67
CA PRO A 69 21.81 -0.31 1.12
C PRO A 69 21.30 0.07 2.52
N ALA A 70 22.15 0.67 3.35
CA ALA A 70 21.82 0.96 4.74
C ALA A 70 20.58 1.85 4.91
N HIS A 71 20.38 2.84 4.03
CA HIS A 71 19.20 3.70 4.06
C HIS A 71 17.90 2.95 3.69
N VAL A 72 17.98 1.86 2.91
CA VAL A 72 16.84 0.98 2.66
C VAL A 72 16.51 0.19 3.92
N LEU A 73 17.52 -0.41 4.57
CA LEU A 73 17.32 -1.15 5.82
C LEU A 73 16.74 -0.26 6.92
N ASP A 74 17.21 0.98 7.01
CA ASP A 74 16.69 2.00 7.92
C ASP A 74 15.21 2.35 7.59
N ALA A 75 14.88 2.59 6.33
CA ALA A 75 13.50 2.84 5.88
C ALA A 75 12.54 1.71 6.26
N VAL A 76 12.86 0.47 5.85
CA VAL A 76 11.95 -0.67 6.05
C VAL A 76 11.82 -1.04 7.52
N SER A 77 12.90 -0.98 8.29
CA SER A 77 12.85 -1.30 9.72
C SER A 77 12.14 -0.22 10.54
N SER A 78 12.36 1.05 10.21
CA SER A 78 11.74 2.18 10.91
C SER A 78 10.21 2.24 10.73
N ASN A 79 9.73 1.88 9.55
CA ASN A 79 8.29 1.96 9.22
C ASN A 79 7.49 0.73 9.69
N ILE A 80 8.14 -0.36 10.15
CA ILE A 80 7.44 -1.45 10.87
C ILE A 80 6.76 -0.92 12.15
N THR A 81 7.32 0.13 12.75
CA THR A 81 6.82 0.69 14.02
C THR A 81 5.38 1.19 13.92
N VAL A 82 4.90 1.55 12.73
CA VAL A 82 3.51 1.94 12.46
C VAL A 82 2.51 0.86 12.90
N ILE A 83 2.83 -0.41 12.68
CA ILE A 83 1.98 -1.56 13.05
C ILE A 83 1.79 -1.65 14.57
N ARG A 84 2.78 -1.20 15.35
CA ARG A 84 2.76 -1.19 16.81
C ARG A 84 2.34 0.15 17.42
N SER A 85 2.15 1.18 16.59
CA SER A 85 1.74 2.51 17.04
C SER A 85 0.23 2.58 17.31
N PRO A 86 -0.27 3.66 17.94
CA PRO A 86 -1.70 3.91 18.11
C PRO A 86 -2.50 3.99 16.79
N THR A 87 -1.83 4.15 15.64
CA THR A 87 -2.45 4.05 14.30
C THR A 87 -3.16 2.71 14.12
N CYS A 88 -2.59 1.62 14.63
CA CYS A 88 -3.12 0.28 14.43
C CYS A 88 -3.74 -0.30 15.71
N PHE A 89 -4.73 -1.17 15.56
CA PHE A 89 -5.30 -1.88 16.69
C PHE A 89 -5.96 -3.20 16.36
N TRP A 90 -5.94 -4.09 17.35
CA TRP A 90 -6.44 -5.45 17.25
C TRP A 90 -7.44 -5.72 18.38
N LEU A 91 -8.67 -6.04 18.03
CA LEU A 91 -9.76 -6.26 18.98
C LEU A 91 -9.80 -7.68 19.51
N GLU A 92 -10.46 -7.87 20.66
CA GLU A 92 -10.63 -9.17 21.31
C GLU A 92 -11.26 -10.23 20.39
N ASP A 93 -12.22 -9.83 19.55
CA ASP A 93 -12.87 -10.72 18.58
C ASP A 93 -11.98 -11.13 17.40
N GLY A 94 -10.77 -10.56 17.29
CA GLY A 94 -9.81 -10.88 16.24
C GLY A 94 -9.76 -9.87 15.10
N ARG A 95 -10.70 -8.92 15.02
CA ARG A 95 -10.70 -7.90 13.97
C ARG A 95 -9.55 -6.93 14.13
N PHE A 96 -8.83 -6.69 13.04
CA PHE A 96 -7.76 -5.71 12.97
C PHE A 96 -8.22 -4.48 12.19
N PHE A 97 -7.86 -3.32 12.72
CA PHE A 97 -8.19 -2.03 12.14
C PHE A 97 -6.99 -1.10 12.24
N GLY A 98 -6.99 -0.09 11.39
CA GLY A 98 -6.08 1.02 11.51
C GLY A 98 -6.74 2.34 11.13
N TYR A 99 -6.24 3.41 11.72
CA TYR A 99 -6.39 4.78 11.24
C TYR A 99 -5.46 5.03 10.05
N GLU A 100 -5.49 6.22 9.48
CA GLU A 100 -4.43 6.64 8.56
C GLU A 100 -3.14 7.01 9.31
N GLY A 101 -3.27 7.60 10.49
CA GLY A 101 -2.17 7.90 11.40
C GLY A 101 -2.69 8.15 12.81
N CYS A 102 -1.89 8.80 13.65
CA CYS A 102 -2.33 9.26 14.97
C CYS A 102 -1.89 10.70 15.27
N PHE A 103 -2.75 11.43 15.95
CA PHE A 103 -2.39 12.64 16.69
C PHE A 103 -1.86 12.27 18.08
N ASP A 104 -1.48 13.28 18.87
CA ASP A 104 -0.97 13.09 20.23
C ASP A 104 -1.96 12.39 21.18
N ASP A 105 -3.26 12.53 20.92
CA ASP A 105 -4.35 12.15 21.81
C ASP A 105 -5.43 11.26 21.15
N ALA A 106 -5.36 11.04 19.84
CA ALA A 106 -6.39 10.33 19.09
C ALA A 106 -5.86 9.76 17.77
N GLY A 107 -6.60 8.82 17.18
CA GLY A 107 -6.38 8.43 15.78
C GLY A 107 -6.64 9.60 14.82
N CYS A 108 -5.83 9.70 13.78
CA CYS A 108 -5.99 10.68 12.70
C CYS A 108 -6.76 10.04 11.54
N CYS A 109 -7.79 10.73 11.05
CA CYS A 109 -8.68 10.29 9.97
C CYS A 109 -9.36 8.93 10.30
N SER A 110 -10.53 9.00 10.93
CA SER A 110 -11.33 7.84 11.36
C SER A 110 -11.56 6.81 10.25
N GLY A 111 -11.65 5.53 10.62
CA GLY A 111 -11.90 4.43 9.71
C GLY A 111 -10.63 3.89 9.05
N SER A 112 -10.61 2.59 8.78
CA SER A 112 -9.57 1.99 7.92
C SER A 112 -9.74 2.47 6.49
N CYS A 113 -8.91 3.44 6.14
CA CYS A 113 -9.00 4.18 4.89
C CYS A 113 -8.37 3.40 3.73
N THR A 114 -9.21 2.84 2.88
CA THR A 114 -8.83 1.95 1.76
C THR A 114 -7.74 2.56 0.87
N HIS A 115 -7.90 3.82 0.44
CA HIS A 115 -6.95 4.46 -0.47
C HIS A 115 -5.58 4.75 0.16
N VAL A 116 -5.49 4.99 1.48
CA VAL A 116 -4.19 5.13 2.17
C VAL A 116 -3.54 3.76 2.37
N TRP A 117 -4.34 2.79 2.81
CA TRP A 117 -3.85 1.43 3.07
C TRP A 117 -3.52 0.65 1.79
N ASN A 118 -3.87 1.15 0.60
CA ASN A 118 -3.40 0.62 -0.69
C ASN A 118 -1.87 0.74 -0.88
N TYR A 119 -1.24 1.69 -0.19
CA TYR A 119 0.21 1.88 -0.25
C TYR A 119 0.94 0.92 0.70
N ALA A 120 0.29 0.54 1.79
CA ALA A 120 0.89 -0.27 2.85
C ALA A 120 1.20 -1.69 2.36
N GLN A 121 2.50 -2.02 2.30
CA GLN A 121 2.96 -3.38 1.98
C GLN A 121 3.45 -4.11 3.23
N THR A 122 4.04 -3.42 4.21
CA THR A 122 4.65 -4.05 5.40
C THR A 122 3.73 -5.04 6.12
N LEU A 123 2.46 -4.66 6.37
CA LEU A 123 1.54 -5.49 7.16
C LEU A 123 1.23 -6.83 6.45
N ALA A 124 1.06 -6.81 5.13
CA ALA A 124 0.77 -8.00 4.33
C ALA A 124 1.89 -9.05 4.39
N PHE A 125 3.16 -8.61 4.38
CA PHE A 125 4.30 -9.52 4.33
C PHE A 125 4.80 -9.94 5.72
N LEU A 126 4.57 -9.15 6.77
CA LEU A 126 5.00 -9.48 8.13
C LEU A 126 3.89 -10.08 9.01
N PHE A 127 2.65 -9.62 8.85
CA PHE A 127 1.50 -10.09 9.62
C PHE A 127 0.26 -10.32 8.73
N PRO A 128 0.33 -11.22 7.74
CA PRO A 128 -0.74 -11.42 6.76
C PRO A 128 -2.09 -11.77 7.37
N SER A 129 -2.14 -12.42 8.54
CA SER A 129 -3.42 -12.66 9.22
C SER A 129 -4.14 -11.38 9.63
N LEU A 130 -3.40 -10.33 10.00
CA LEU A 130 -3.97 -9.02 10.35
C LEU A 130 -4.41 -8.27 9.10
N GLU A 131 -3.62 -8.32 8.03
CA GLU A 131 -3.98 -7.76 6.72
C GLU A 131 -5.28 -8.39 6.18
N ARG A 132 -5.40 -9.72 6.23
CA ARG A 132 -6.61 -10.44 5.79
C ARG A 132 -7.87 -10.02 6.55
N SER A 133 -7.75 -9.71 7.84
CA SER A 133 -8.89 -9.20 8.62
C SER A 133 -9.45 -7.88 8.08
N MET A 134 -8.62 -7.05 7.46
CA MET A 134 -9.10 -5.83 6.79
C MET A 134 -9.91 -6.16 5.53
N ARG A 135 -9.54 -7.19 4.77
CA ARG A 135 -10.32 -7.66 3.60
C ARG A 135 -11.69 -8.20 4.01
N GLU A 136 -11.75 -8.94 5.13
CA GLU A 136 -13.01 -9.43 5.70
C GLU A 136 -13.95 -8.27 6.06
N THR A 137 -13.39 -7.18 6.60
CA THR A 137 -14.14 -5.95 6.86
C THR A 137 -14.61 -5.31 5.55
N GLU A 138 -13.69 -5.05 4.61
CA GLU A 138 -13.97 -4.36 3.36
C GLU A 138 -15.07 -5.07 2.55
N PHE A 139 -14.96 -6.39 2.34
CA PHE A 139 -15.88 -7.14 1.46
C PHE A 139 -17.03 -7.84 2.19
N GLY A 140 -16.85 -8.14 3.47
CA GLY A 140 -17.86 -8.81 4.29
C GLY A 140 -18.78 -7.84 5.06
N VAL A 141 -18.35 -6.60 5.29
CA VAL A 141 -19.08 -5.62 6.11
C VAL A 141 -19.30 -4.30 5.38
N GLU A 142 -18.27 -3.70 4.78
CA GLU A 142 -18.33 -2.32 4.28
C GLU A 142 -18.78 -2.19 2.82
N THR A 143 -18.83 -3.29 2.07
CA THR A 143 -19.34 -3.31 0.69
C THR A 143 -20.83 -3.62 0.69
N ASN A 144 -21.66 -2.64 0.31
CA ASN A 144 -23.11 -2.78 0.32
C ASN A 144 -23.63 -3.69 -0.82
N GLU A 145 -24.96 -3.82 -0.93
CA GLU A 145 -25.63 -4.65 -1.94
C GLU A 145 -25.46 -4.12 -3.38
N GLU A 146 -25.18 -2.83 -3.55
CA GLU A 146 -24.91 -2.21 -4.85
C GLU A 146 -23.43 -2.29 -5.25
N GLY A 147 -22.56 -2.76 -4.35
CA GLY A 147 -21.12 -2.82 -4.55
C GLY A 147 -20.37 -1.54 -4.20
N TRP A 148 -21.05 -0.55 -3.63
CA TRP A 148 -20.41 0.62 -3.08
C TRP A 148 -19.65 0.24 -1.81
N MET A 149 -18.34 0.44 -1.79
CA MET A 149 -17.49 0.32 -0.61
C MET A 149 -17.13 1.72 -0.14
N SER A 150 -17.55 2.09 1.07
CA SER A 150 -17.05 3.31 1.70
C SER A 150 -15.53 3.25 1.75
N PHE A 151 -14.89 4.36 1.38
CA PHE A 151 -13.43 4.45 1.44
C PHE A 151 -12.87 4.29 2.85
N ARG A 152 -13.71 4.34 3.89
CA ARG A 152 -13.38 4.14 5.30
C ARG A 152 -14.27 3.07 5.93
N ALA A 153 -13.69 2.21 6.76
CA ALA A 153 -14.44 1.22 7.52
C ALA A 153 -15.28 1.88 8.65
N HIS A 154 -16.56 2.14 8.40
CA HIS A 154 -17.45 2.84 9.33
C HIS A 154 -18.52 1.97 9.98
N THR A 155 -18.96 0.87 9.36
CA THR A 155 -19.95 -0.04 9.99
C THR A 155 -19.31 -1.04 10.94
N ALA A 156 -18.07 -1.41 10.67
CA ALA A 156 -17.34 -2.34 11.49
C ALA A 156 -17.09 -1.81 12.91
N PHE A 157 -17.28 -0.51 13.15
CA PHE A 157 -17.18 0.11 14.46
C PHE A 157 -18.27 1.16 14.68
N PRO A 158 -18.92 1.25 15.85
CA PRO A 158 -19.97 2.25 16.08
C PRO A 158 -19.45 3.67 15.82
N SER A 159 -20.13 4.40 14.93
CA SER A 159 -19.90 5.83 14.72
C SER A 159 -21.22 6.53 14.45
N ASP A 160 -21.29 7.82 14.78
CA ASP A 160 -22.47 8.66 14.55
C ASP A 160 -22.49 9.32 13.16
N ARG A 161 -21.49 9.01 12.32
CA ARG A 161 -21.48 9.43 10.91
C ARG A 161 -22.27 8.45 10.06
N SER A 162 -23.13 8.96 9.19
CA SER A 162 -23.92 8.14 8.28
C SER A 162 -23.12 7.78 7.02
N TRP A 163 -23.53 6.67 6.40
CA TRP A 163 -23.04 6.23 5.09
C TRP A 163 -23.30 7.24 3.97
N ASP A 164 -24.39 8.00 4.07
CA ASP A 164 -24.85 8.92 3.03
C ASP A 164 -23.89 10.10 2.77
N GLU A 165 -22.87 10.28 3.61
CA GLU A 165 -21.87 11.36 3.48
C GLU A 165 -20.54 10.89 2.86
N MET A 166 -20.32 9.59 2.63
CA MET A 166 -19.00 9.07 2.25
C MET A 166 -18.96 8.40 0.88
N GLU A 167 -18.13 8.95 -0.01
CA GLU A 167 -17.90 8.50 -1.39
C GLU A 167 -17.19 7.13 -1.47
N ALA A 168 -17.42 6.35 -2.52
CA ALA A 168 -16.53 5.24 -2.86
C ALA A 168 -15.27 5.82 -3.54
N ALA A 169 -14.10 5.61 -2.94
CA ALA A 169 -12.83 6.01 -3.55
C ALA A 169 -12.46 5.03 -4.68
N SER A 170 -12.28 5.53 -5.89
CA SER A 170 -11.97 4.72 -7.08
C SER A 170 -10.70 3.89 -6.94
N ASP A 171 -9.62 4.54 -6.53
CA ASP A 171 -8.37 3.88 -6.18
C ASP A 171 -8.51 3.02 -4.92
N GLY A 172 -9.22 3.49 -3.89
CA GLY A 172 -9.50 2.74 -2.66
C GLY A 172 -10.14 1.37 -2.92
N GLN A 173 -11.32 1.36 -3.55
CA GLN A 173 -12.11 0.17 -3.82
C GLN A 173 -11.42 -0.77 -4.81
N CYS A 174 -10.89 -0.25 -5.92
CA CYS A 174 -10.13 -1.06 -6.88
C CYS A 174 -8.86 -1.64 -6.24
N GLY A 175 -8.16 -0.86 -5.42
CA GLY A 175 -6.98 -1.32 -4.69
C GLY A 175 -7.28 -2.38 -3.65
N SER A 176 -8.42 -2.32 -2.96
CA SER A 176 -8.88 -3.39 -2.06
C SER A 176 -9.08 -4.71 -2.80
N VAL A 177 -9.58 -4.69 -4.04
CA VAL A 177 -9.71 -5.91 -4.87
C VAL A 177 -8.34 -6.48 -5.23
N MET A 178 -7.37 -5.63 -5.59
CA MET A 178 -6.00 -6.05 -5.85
C MET A 178 -5.32 -6.62 -4.59
N ARG A 179 -5.55 -6.00 -3.43
CA ARG A 179 -5.03 -6.49 -2.15
C ARG A 179 -5.66 -7.81 -1.74
N LEU A 180 -6.97 -8.03 -1.97
CA LEU A 180 -7.60 -9.34 -1.76
C LEU A 180 -6.90 -10.43 -2.57
N TYR A 181 -6.61 -10.16 -3.85
CA TYR A 181 -5.84 -11.08 -4.68
C TYR A 181 -4.44 -11.31 -4.11
N ARG A 182 -3.67 -10.26 -3.80
CA ARG A 182 -2.33 -10.39 -3.17
C ARG A 182 -2.39 -11.25 -1.91
N ASP A 183 -3.33 -10.98 -1.02
CA ASP A 183 -3.45 -11.66 0.27
C ASP A 183 -3.90 -13.13 0.12
N TRP A 184 -4.69 -13.44 -0.92
CA TRP A 184 -4.99 -14.80 -1.33
C TRP A 184 -3.72 -15.52 -1.81
N ARG A 185 -2.92 -14.91 -2.68
CA ARG A 185 -1.65 -15.49 -3.15
C ARG A 185 -0.66 -15.70 -2.00
N LEU A 186 -0.54 -14.75 -1.07
CA LEU A 186 0.35 -14.88 0.09
C LEU A 186 -0.09 -15.94 1.11
N SER A 187 -1.40 -16.18 1.25
CA SER A 187 -1.92 -17.14 2.22
C SER A 187 -2.14 -18.54 1.65
N GLY A 188 -2.44 -18.66 0.36
CA GLY A 188 -2.87 -19.91 -0.27
C GLY A 188 -4.29 -20.33 0.13
N ASP A 189 -5.01 -19.48 0.86
CA ASP A 189 -6.31 -19.80 1.44
C ASP A 189 -7.44 -19.49 0.45
N THR A 190 -7.64 -20.41 -0.48
CA THR A 190 -8.64 -20.29 -1.55
C THR A 190 -10.07 -20.28 -1.03
N ASP A 191 -10.37 -21.03 0.03
CA ASP A 191 -11.72 -21.04 0.61
C ASP A 191 -12.04 -19.70 1.28
N TRP A 192 -11.08 -19.09 1.97
CA TRP A 192 -11.21 -17.74 2.49
C TRP A 192 -11.46 -16.72 1.37
N MET A 193 -10.68 -16.75 0.29
CA MET A 193 -10.89 -15.86 -0.86
C MET A 193 -12.29 -16.04 -1.45
N LYS A 194 -12.73 -17.29 -1.67
CA LYS A 194 -14.06 -17.63 -2.18
C LYS A 194 -15.18 -17.10 -1.28
N SER A 195 -14.99 -17.09 0.03
CA SER A 195 -15.97 -16.55 0.97
C SER A 195 -16.17 -15.03 0.83
N LEU A 196 -15.15 -14.30 0.38
CA LEU A 196 -15.18 -12.85 0.17
C LEU A 196 -15.50 -12.46 -1.29
N TRP A 197 -15.39 -13.42 -2.23
CA TRP A 197 -15.64 -13.19 -3.65
C TRP A 197 -16.98 -12.49 -3.96
N PRO A 198 -18.13 -12.84 -3.35
CA PRO A 198 -19.38 -12.16 -3.64
C PRO A 198 -19.33 -10.65 -3.35
N GLY A 199 -18.63 -10.23 -2.30
CA GLY A 199 -18.42 -8.81 -1.99
C GLY A 199 -17.48 -8.14 -2.99
N ALA A 200 -16.36 -8.80 -3.30
CA ALA A 200 -15.39 -8.30 -4.28
C ALA A 200 -15.99 -8.15 -5.68
N LYS A 201 -16.80 -9.12 -6.12
CA LYS A 201 -17.52 -9.06 -7.40
C LYS A 201 -18.44 -7.84 -7.46
N ARG A 202 -19.26 -7.60 -6.42
CA ARG A 202 -20.12 -6.41 -6.38
C ARG A 202 -19.30 -5.13 -6.46
N ALA A 203 -18.18 -5.06 -5.75
CA ALA A 203 -17.29 -3.89 -5.81
C ALA A 203 -16.72 -3.64 -7.22
N VAL A 204 -16.34 -4.69 -7.96
CA VAL A 204 -15.87 -4.54 -9.34
C VAL A 204 -17.02 -4.16 -10.29
N ASP A 205 -18.20 -4.75 -10.11
CA ASP A 205 -19.38 -4.44 -10.92
C ASP A 205 -19.84 -2.99 -10.72
N TYR A 206 -19.80 -2.50 -9.48
CA TYR A 206 -20.01 -1.09 -9.16
C TYR A 206 -19.01 -0.17 -9.87
N ALA A 207 -17.72 -0.53 -9.85
CA ALA A 207 -16.67 0.24 -10.50
C ALA A 207 -16.91 0.34 -12.01
N CYS A 208 -17.28 -0.78 -12.65
CA CYS A 208 -17.65 -0.82 -14.06
C CYS A 208 -18.86 0.09 -14.34
N ALA A 209 -19.92 -0.01 -13.54
CA ALA A 209 -21.15 0.74 -13.78
C ALA A 209 -21.01 2.25 -13.51
N THR A 210 -20.16 2.64 -12.55
CA THR A 210 -20.09 4.02 -12.04
C THR A 210 -18.95 4.82 -12.66
N TRP A 211 -17.77 4.21 -12.83
CA TRP A 211 -16.59 4.91 -13.31
C TRP A 211 -16.31 4.69 -14.79
N ASP A 212 -16.79 3.60 -15.40
CA ASP A 212 -16.69 3.26 -16.84
C ASP A 212 -18.08 3.22 -17.51
N PRO A 213 -18.81 4.35 -17.58
CA PRO A 213 -20.22 4.37 -17.97
C PRO A 213 -20.50 3.97 -19.42
N ASP A 214 -19.50 4.03 -20.31
CA ASP A 214 -19.58 3.59 -21.71
C ASP A 214 -19.01 2.19 -21.94
N GLY A 215 -18.39 1.58 -20.93
CA GLY A 215 -17.97 0.17 -20.92
C GLY A 215 -16.79 -0.11 -21.85
N ASP A 216 -15.98 0.90 -22.13
CA ASP A 216 -14.81 0.80 -23.02
C ASP A 216 -13.51 0.45 -22.26
N GLY A 217 -13.59 0.35 -20.93
CA GLY A 217 -12.49 0.03 -20.04
C GLY A 217 -11.67 1.26 -19.61
N VAL A 218 -12.15 2.48 -19.87
CA VAL A 218 -11.53 3.73 -19.47
C VAL A 218 -12.41 4.46 -18.46
N THR A 219 -11.92 4.59 -17.23
CA THR A 219 -12.68 5.30 -16.19
C THR A 219 -12.81 6.79 -16.52
N SER A 220 -14.03 7.28 -16.72
CA SER A 220 -14.33 8.66 -17.13
C SER A 220 -15.34 9.37 -16.23
N GLY A 221 -16.00 8.65 -15.31
CA GLY A 221 -16.99 9.19 -14.36
C GLY A 221 -16.43 10.13 -13.29
N LYS A 222 -17.22 10.40 -12.25
CA LYS A 222 -16.76 11.10 -11.03
C LYS A 222 -15.96 10.12 -10.18
N GLN A 223 -14.68 10.41 -9.95
CA GLN A 223 -13.75 9.46 -9.33
C GLN A 223 -13.13 10.10 -8.08
N HIS A 224 -13.76 9.87 -6.92
CA HIS A 224 -13.15 10.21 -5.62
C HIS A 224 -11.86 9.40 -5.45
N ASN A 225 -10.83 9.97 -4.83
CA ASN A 225 -9.51 9.34 -4.75
C ASN A 225 -8.70 9.79 -3.52
N THR A 226 -7.47 9.27 -3.40
CA THR A 226 -6.58 9.49 -2.24
C THR A 226 -6.28 10.96 -1.90
N TYR A 227 -6.55 11.90 -2.80
CA TYR A 227 -6.38 13.32 -2.59
C TYR A 227 -7.65 14.00 -2.03
N ASP A 228 -8.58 13.23 -1.44
CA ASP A 228 -9.84 13.70 -0.83
C ASP A 228 -10.69 14.60 -1.74
N ILE A 229 -10.57 14.42 -3.05
CA ILE A 229 -11.25 15.18 -4.09
C ILE A 229 -11.67 14.24 -5.22
N GLU A 230 -12.45 14.77 -6.15
CA GLU A 230 -12.85 14.07 -7.36
C GLU A 230 -11.97 14.44 -8.54
N PHE A 231 -11.40 13.43 -9.19
CA PHE A 231 -11.01 13.56 -10.59
C PHE A 231 -12.20 13.27 -11.50
N TYR A 232 -12.26 14.00 -12.60
CA TYR A 232 -13.26 13.83 -13.66
C TYR A 232 -12.57 13.42 -14.96
N GLY A 233 -13.27 12.64 -15.76
CA GLY A 233 -12.76 12.15 -17.03
C GLY A 233 -11.61 11.14 -16.88
N PRO A 234 -11.08 10.67 -18.02
CA PRO A 234 -9.95 9.75 -18.06
C PRO A 234 -8.71 10.31 -17.34
N ASN A 235 -8.24 9.59 -16.32
CA ASN A 235 -7.02 9.91 -15.58
C ASN A 235 -6.26 8.62 -15.20
N PRO A 236 -4.93 8.70 -15.02
CA PRO A 236 -4.11 7.50 -14.89
C PRO A 236 -4.21 6.83 -13.51
N LEU A 237 -4.42 7.58 -12.42
CA LEU A 237 -4.55 7.00 -11.08
C LEU A 237 -5.73 6.02 -11.01
N SER A 238 -6.93 6.50 -11.33
CA SER A 238 -8.15 5.67 -11.29
C SER A 238 -8.13 4.60 -12.38
N GLY A 239 -7.72 4.96 -13.61
CA GLY A 239 -7.73 4.04 -14.74
C GLY A 239 -6.81 2.84 -14.55
N VAL A 240 -5.57 3.05 -14.10
CA VAL A 240 -4.61 1.96 -13.90
C VAL A 240 -5.00 1.09 -12.70
N MET A 241 -5.54 1.68 -11.63
CA MET A 241 -6.11 0.91 -10.51
C MET A 241 -7.30 0.06 -10.97
N PHE A 242 -8.17 0.59 -11.83
CA PHE A 242 -9.30 -0.15 -12.40
C PHE A 242 -8.85 -1.34 -13.25
N LEU A 243 -7.85 -1.16 -14.13
CA LEU A 243 -7.26 -2.29 -14.87
C LEU A 243 -6.66 -3.35 -13.93
N GLY A 244 -5.96 -2.93 -12.88
CA GLY A 244 -5.42 -3.82 -11.86
C GLY A 244 -6.52 -4.63 -11.15
N ALA A 245 -7.62 -3.98 -10.79
CA ALA A 245 -8.78 -4.62 -10.18
C ALA A 245 -9.46 -5.62 -11.13
N LEU A 246 -9.66 -5.28 -12.41
CA LEU A 246 -10.20 -6.20 -13.41
C LEU A 246 -9.32 -7.45 -13.56
N LYS A 247 -8.00 -7.28 -13.60
CA LYS A 247 -7.06 -8.40 -13.71
C LYS A 247 -7.11 -9.30 -12.48
N ALA A 248 -7.03 -8.72 -11.28
CA ALA A 248 -7.17 -9.44 -10.01
C ALA A 248 -8.51 -10.19 -9.94
N ALA A 249 -9.60 -9.51 -10.27
CA ALA A 249 -10.95 -10.06 -10.24
C ALA A 249 -11.14 -11.18 -11.25
N SER A 250 -10.59 -11.08 -12.46
CA SER A 250 -10.68 -12.15 -13.48
C SER A 250 -10.11 -13.48 -12.97
N ARG A 251 -8.97 -13.43 -12.27
CA ARG A 251 -8.30 -14.59 -11.67
C ARG A 251 -9.06 -15.14 -10.47
N MET A 252 -9.54 -14.28 -9.58
CA MET A 252 -10.35 -14.71 -8.44
C MET A 252 -11.69 -15.29 -8.87
N ALA A 253 -12.33 -14.72 -9.90
CA ALA A 253 -13.57 -15.22 -10.49
C ALA A 253 -13.41 -16.63 -11.05
N GLU A 254 -12.32 -16.89 -11.78
CA GLU A 254 -12.01 -18.22 -12.32
C GLU A 254 -11.92 -19.25 -11.19
N GLU A 255 -11.13 -18.95 -10.16
CA GLU A 255 -10.97 -19.85 -9.01
C GLU A 255 -12.29 -20.02 -8.23
N ALA A 256 -13.09 -18.96 -8.11
CA ALA A 256 -14.41 -19.00 -7.47
C ALA A 256 -15.48 -19.75 -8.28
N GLY A 257 -15.17 -20.19 -9.51
CA GLY A 257 -16.11 -20.89 -10.40
C GLY A 257 -17.09 -19.95 -11.13
N ASP A 258 -16.81 -18.65 -11.16
CA ASP A 258 -17.61 -17.62 -11.83
C ASP A 258 -17.01 -17.30 -13.22
N ALA A 259 -17.12 -18.26 -14.13
CA ALA A 259 -16.54 -18.17 -15.47
C ALA A 259 -17.09 -16.99 -16.30
N GLU A 260 -18.34 -16.58 -16.06
CA GLU A 260 -18.95 -15.43 -16.74
C GLU A 260 -18.30 -14.12 -16.30
N ALA A 261 -18.14 -13.90 -15.00
CA ALA A 261 -17.46 -12.72 -14.49
C ALA A 261 -15.98 -12.71 -14.90
N SER A 262 -15.30 -13.85 -14.80
CA SER A 262 -13.89 -13.98 -15.20
C SER A 262 -13.67 -13.50 -16.64
N LYS A 263 -14.43 -14.07 -17.59
CA LYS A 263 -14.36 -13.71 -19.00
C LYS A 263 -14.71 -12.23 -19.25
N ARG A 264 -15.78 -11.73 -18.62
CA ARG A 264 -16.20 -10.32 -18.80
C ARG A 264 -15.11 -9.34 -18.34
N TYR A 265 -14.48 -9.61 -17.20
CA TYR A 265 -13.42 -8.74 -16.68
C TYR A 265 -12.13 -8.84 -17.50
N GLU A 266 -11.78 -10.03 -18.00
CA GLU A 266 -10.63 -10.20 -18.90
C GLU A 266 -10.83 -9.46 -20.23
N GLU A 267 -11.98 -9.62 -20.87
CA GLU A 267 -12.30 -8.91 -22.12
C GLU A 267 -12.33 -7.38 -21.94
N LEU A 268 -12.81 -6.89 -20.79
CA LEU A 268 -12.80 -5.46 -20.47
C LEU A 268 -11.39 -4.95 -20.18
N LEU A 269 -10.57 -5.72 -19.48
CA LEU A 269 -9.16 -5.42 -19.23
C LEU A 269 -8.36 -5.28 -20.53
N GLU A 270 -8.53 -6.21 -21.47
CA GLU A 270 -7.82 -6.18 -22.76
C GLU A 270 -8.13 -4.91 -23.55
N ARG A 271 -9.42 -4.54 -23.62
CA ARG A 271 -9.85 -3.30 -24.29
C ARG A 271 -9.40 -2.06 -23.52
N GLY A 272 -9.61 -2.04 -22.21
CA GLY A 272 -9.28 -0.93 -21.33
C GLY A 272 -7.79 -0.61 -21.32
N SER A 273 -6.92 -1.63 -21.32
CA SER A 273 -5.47 -1.44 -21.44
C SER A 273 -5.09 -0.65 -22.69
N VAL A 274 -5.64 -1.04 -23.85
CA VAL A 274 -5.38 -0.37 -25.13
C VAL A 274 -5.99 1.03 -25.17
N ASN A 275 -7.24 1.17 -24.72
CA ASN A 275 -7.97 2.43 -24.79
C ASN A 275 -7.40 3.48 -23.82
N LEU A 276 -7.09 3.08 -22.58
CA LEU A 276 -6.50 3.94 -21.56
C LEU A 276 -5.11 4.43 -22.00
N ASP A 277 -4.27 3.51 -22.49
CA ASP A 277 -2.94 3.87 -23.01
C ASP A 277 -3.05 4.91 -24.13
N LYS A 278 -3.88 4.62 -25.14
CA LYS A 278 -4.11 5.52 -26.27
C LYS A 278 -4.66 6.88 -25.87
N ALA A 279 -5.53 6.94 -24.86
CA ALA A 279 -6.15 8.17 -24.41
C ALA A 279 -5.17 9.05 -23.61
N LEU A 280 -4.38 8.44 -22.73
CA LEU A 280 -3.65 9.16 -21.70
C LEU A 280 -2.16 9.33 -21.99
N TRP A 281 -1.55 8.46 -22.81
CA TRP A 281 -0.13 8.54 -23.13
C TRP A 281 0.17 9.82 -23.93
N ASN A 282 1.11 10.63 -23.45
CA ASN A 282 1.54 11.87 -24.14
C ASN A 282 2.86 11.71 -24.92
N GLY A 283 3.47 10.52 -24.90
CA GLY A 283 4.80 10.26 -25.45
C GLY A 283 5.91 10.11 -24.40
N GLU A 284 5.66 10.51 -23.16
CA GLU A 284 6.63 10.45 -22.06
C GLU A 284 6.03 9.97 -20.73
N PHE A 285 4.79 10.34 -20.41
CA PHE A 285 4.04 9.92 -19.22
C PHE A 285 2.52 9.95 -19.50
N TYR A 286 1.73 9.45 -18.55
CA TYR A 286 0.27 9.45 -18.64
C TYR A 286 -0.32 10.69 -17.97
N VAL A 287 -1.30 11.31 -18.63
CA VAL A 287 -1.95 12.53 -18.15
C VAL A 287 -3.45 12.38 -18.02
N GLN A 288 -4.12 13.34 -17.39
CA GLN A 288 -5.58 13.42 -17.38
C GLN A 288 -6.10 14.13 -18.63
N ARG A 289 -7.24 13.65 -19.15
CA ARG A 289 -7.91 14.21 -20.33
C ARG A 289 -9.30 14.73 -19.99
N LEU A 290 -9.50 16.02 -20.23
CA LEU A 290 -10.76 16.75 -20.13
C LEU A 290 -10.81 17.76 -21.28
N ASP A 291 -12.01 18.02 -21.83
CA ASP A 291 -12.20 19.06 -22.85
C ASP A 291 -11.86 20.45 -22.32
N ASP A 292 -12.25 20.73 -21.07
CA ASP A 292 -11.85 21.90 -20.29
C ASP A 292 -11.38 21.44 -18.91
N VAL A 293 -10.07 21.54 -18.67
CA VAL A 293 -9.46 21.12 -17.39
C VAL A 293 -9.91 21.98 -16.20
N ASP A 294 -10.39 23.20 -16.46
CA ASP A 294 -10.90 24.12 -15.42
C ASP A 294 -12.43 23.99 -15.23
N ALA A 295 -13.12 23.08 -15.95
CA ALA A 295 -14.55 22.83 -15.78
C ALA A 295 -14.88 22.33 -14.37
N TYR A 296 -13.93 21.66 -13.73
CA TYR A 296 -13.97 21.23 -12.34
C TYR A 296 -12.72 21.74 -11.61
N LYS A 297 -12.85 22.06 -10.32
CA LYS A 297 -11.67 22.38 -9.50
C LYS A 297 -10.85 21.11 -9.25
N TYR A 298 -9.59 21.29 -8.87
CA TYR A 298 -8.76 20.22 -8.32
C TYR A 298 -8.39 19.11 -9.30
N GLN A 299 -8.27 19.44 -10.58
CA GLN A 299 -7.77 18.52 -11.60
C GLN A 299 -6.25 18.63 -11.73
N HIS A 300 -5.59 17.64 -12.32
CA HIS A 300 -4.15 17.72 -12.64
C HIS A 300 -3.89 17.91 -14.14
N GLY A 301 -4.86 17.56 -15.00
CA GLY A 301 -4.77 17.76 -16.44
C GLY A 301 -3.51 17.15 -17.05
N VAL A 302 -2.78 17.96 -17.81
CA VAL A 302 -1.53 17.56 -18.48
C VAL A 302 -0.31 17.45 -17.54
N GLY A 303 -0.50 17.56 -16.23
CA GLY A 303 0.57 17.42 -15.25
C GLY A 303 1.07 15.98 -15.09
N CYS A 304 2.36 15.84 -14.77
CA CYS A 304 3.01 14.59 -14.41
C CYS A 304 2.65 14.22 -12.96
N LEU A 305 1.63 13.39 -12.80
CA LEU A 305 1.20 12.89 -11.50
C LEU A 305 2.16 11.78 -11.02
N ALA A 306 2.63 11.85 -9.78
CA ALA A 306 3.53 10.85 -9.20
C ALA A 306 2.86 9.48 -9.04
N ASP A 307 1.56 9.46 -8.69
CA ASP A 307 0.78 8.24 -8.53
C ASP A 307 0.13 7.72 -9.83
N GLN A 308 0.51 8.25 -11.00
CA GLN A 308 -0.05 7.83 -12.30
C GLN A 308 0.03 6.32 -12.55
N LEU A 309 0.94 5.61 -11.89
CA LEU A 309 1.14 4.18 -12.05
C LEU A 309 1.08 3.41 -10.72
N LEU A 310 0.35 3.92 -9.70
CA LEU A 310 0.15 3.21 -8.43
C LEU A 310 -0.44 1.80 -8.64
N GLY A 311 -1.42 1.66 -9.54
CA GLY A 311 -1.99 0.36 -9.88
C GLY A 311 -0.98 -0.58 -10.53
N GLN A 312 -0.01 -0.05 -11.29
CA GLN A 312 1.01 -0.87 -11.95
C GLN A 312 2.02 -1.44 -10.95
N VAL A 313 2.52 -0.63 -10.00
CA VAL A 313 3.43 -1.14 -8.95
C VAL A 313 2.72 -2.15 -8.04
N ASN A 314 1.44 -1.91 -7.70
CA ASN A 314 0.64 -2.88 -6.96
C ASN A 314 0.43 -4.18 -7.75
N ALA A 315 0.25 -4.11 -9.06
CA ALA A 315 0.16 -5.28 -9.92
C ALA A 315 1.48 -6.06 -9.97
N HIS A 316 2.63 -5.39 -10.01
CA HIS A 316 3.93 -6.06 -9.92
C HIS A 316 4.11 -6.79 -8.58
N ILE A 317 3.83 -6.12 -7.46
CA ILE A 317 3.95 -6.71 -6.12
C ILE A 317 3.01 -7.90 -5.94
N ALA A 318 1.80 -7.81 -6.50
CA ALA A 318 0.82 -8.89 -6.44
C ALA A 318 1.10 -10.04 -7.45
N GLY A 319 2.11 -9.92 -8.34
CA GLY A 319 2.39 -10.94 -9.36
C GLY A 319 1.44 -10.90 -10.57
N LEU A 320 0.68 -9.83 -10.75
CA LEU A 320 -0.24 -9.62 -11.87
C LEU A 320 0.46 -9.14 -13.15
N GLY A 321 1.70 -8.65 -13.06
CA GLY A 321 2.49 -8.19 -14.22
C GLY A 321 2.01 -6.86 -14.82
N TYR A 322 2.31 -6.63 -16.10
CA TYR A 322 1.96 -5.38 -16.78
C TYR A 322 0.45 -5.24 -17.04
N LEU A 323 -0.07 -4.04 -16.81
CA LEU A 323 -1.43 -3.57 -17.10
C LEU A 323 -1.47 -2.67 -18.35
N LEU A 324 -0.34 -2.04 -18.66
CA LEU A 324 -0.12 -1.14 -19.79
C LEU A 324 1.14 -1.56 -20.56
N PRO A 325 1.41 -1.02 -21.76
CA PRO A 325 2.61 -1.35 -22.52
C PRO A 325 3.90 -1.12 -21.70
N ARG A 326 4.75 -2.15 -21.64
CA ARG A 326 5.99 -2.17 -20.82
C ARG A 326 6.88 -0.94 -21.05
N ASP A 327 7.12 -0.59 -22.31
CA ASP A 327 8.00 0.52 -22.66
C ASP A 327 7.43 1.87 -22.20
N HIS A 328 6.10 2.04 -22.24
CA HIS A 328 5.44 3.24 -21.75
C HIS A 328 5.50 3.32 -20.22
N VAL A 329 5.23 2.21 -19.52
CA VAL A 329 5.35 2.13 -18.05
C VAL A 329 6.77 2.50 -17.60
N LYS A 330 7.79 1.87 -18.17
CA LYS A 330 9.20 2.15 -17.85
C LYS A 330 9.59 3.60 -18.13
N THR A 331 9.10 4.16 -19.23
CA THR A 331 9.37 5.56 -19.58
C THR A 331 8.66 6.49 -18.59
N ALA A 332 7.37 6.30 -18.35
CA ALA A 332 6.54 7.11 -17.45
C ALA A 332 7.10 7.18 -16.03
N ILE A 333 7.49 6.06 -15.43
CA ILE A 333 8.01 6.08 -14.05
C ILE A 333 9.36 6.81 -13.98
N GLY A 334 10.21 6.67 -15.01
CA GLY A 334 11.42 7.48 -15.14
C GLY A 334 11.11 8.97 -15.30
N SER A 335 10.02 9.32 -16.00
CA SER A 335 9.55 10.71 -16.14
C SER A 335 9.07 11.30 -14.82
N VAL A 336 8.40 10.52 -13.98
CA VAL A 336 8.04 10.94 -12.60
C VAL A 336 9.30 11.32 -11.83
N PHE A 337 10.34 10.50 -11.85
CA PHE A 337 11.60 10.87 -11.20
C PHE A 337 12.19 12.17 -11.76
N ARG A 338 12.29 12.29 -13.08
CA ARG A 338 12.87 13.47 -13.75
C ARG A 338 12.12 14.77 -13.46
N HIS A 339 10.78 14.73 -13.45
CA HIS A 339 9.94 15.92 -13.40
C HIS A 339 9.42 16.25 -12.01
N ASN A 340 9.35 15.28 -11.10
CA ASN A 340 8.75 15.47 -9.78
C ASN A 340 9.78 15.52 -8.65
N LEU A 341 11.01 15.00 -8.83
CA LEU A 341 12.05 15.13 -7.82
C LEU A 341 12.61 16.55 -7.79
N LEU A 342 12.49 17.21 -6.64
CA LEU A 342 13.08 18.51 -6.39
C LEU A 342 14.22 18.36 -5.37
N THR A 343 15.36 18.98 -5.64
CA THR A 343 16.56 18.88 -4.78
C THR A 343 16.79 20.10 -3.89
N ASP A 344 15.97 21.14 -4.04
CA ASP A 344 16.04 22.39 -3.27
C ASP A 344 14.63 23.01 -3.20
N PHE A 345 14.11 23.11 -1.98
CA PHE A 345 12.80 23.64 -1.63
C PHE A 345 12.85 25.11 -1.17
N SER A 346 14.01 25.78 -1.23
CA SER A 346 14.15 27.19 -0.79
C SER A 346 13.22 28.18 -1.51
N GLU A 347 12.91 27.91 -2.79
CA GLU A 347 12.01 28.72 -3.62
C GLU A 347 10.72 27.97 -4.00
N HIS A 348 10.42 26.84 -3.34
CA HIS A 348 9.21 26.05 -3.61
C HIS A 348 7.99 26.61 -2.87
N ASP A 349 6.95 26.96 -3.61
CA ASP A 349 5.70 27.45 -3.03
C ASP A 349 4.77 26.28 -2.67
N ASN A 350 4.38 26.21 -1.40
CA ASN A 350 3.35 25.28 -0.95
C ASN A 350 2.37 25.98 -0.01
N ALA A 351 1.09 25.98 -0.39
CA ALA A 351 0.01 26.58 0.38
C ALA A 351 -0.66 25.58 1.36
N GLN A 352 -0.19 24.34 1.40
CA GLN A 352 -0.67 23.27 2.28
C GLN A 352 0.38 22.90 3.34
N ARG A 353 0.59 21.61 3.61
CA ARG A 353 1.49 21.10 4.65
C ARG A 353 2.89 20.90 4.08
N THR A 354 3.90 21.30 4.85
CA THR A 354 5.29 21.29 4.39
C THR A 354 6.07 20.11 4.97
N TYR A 355 6.42 19.15 4.11
CA TYR A 355 7.17 17.94 4.49
C TYR A 355 8.63 17.92 4.01
N ALA A 356 9.04 18.89 3.19
CA ALA A 356 10.40 19.12 2.74
C ALA A 356 10.71 20.63 2.78
N LEU A 357 11.94 21.01 3.18
CA LEU A 357 12.35 22.39 3.45
C LEU A 357 13.77 22.66 2.95
N ASN A 358 14.03 23.87 2.46
CA ASN A 358 15.38 24.37 2.17
C ASN A 358 16.19 23.41 1.28
N ASP A 359 17.33 22.92 1.76
CA ASP A 359 18.26 22.03 1.06
C ASP A 359 17.83 20.55 1.05
N GLU A 360 16.61 20.25 1.48
CA GLU A 360 16.08 18.89 1.46
C GLU A 360 15.67 18.45 0.04
N VAL A 361 15.75 17.15 -0.19
CA VAL A 361 15.29 16.52 -1.43
C VAL A 361 13.92 15.86 -1.19
N GLY A 362 13.02 15.97 -2.16
CA GLY A 362 11.69 15.38 -2.05
C GLY A 362 11.00 15.26 -3.41
N LEU A 363 10.07 14.31 -3.52
CA LEU A 363 9.29 14.08 -4.74
C LEU A 363 7.90 14.69 -4.62
N LEU A 364 7.58 15.65 -5.49
CA LEU A 364 6.30 16.36 -5.52
C LEU A 364 5.18 15.48 -6.09
N ALA A 365 3.98 15.58 -5.53
CA ALA A 365 2.83 14.80 -5.98
C ALA A 365 2.47 15.05 -7.46
N CYS A 366 2.62 16.28 -7.96
CA CYS A 366 2.42 16.58 -9.38
C CYS A 366 3.20 17.81 -9.84
N THR A 367 3.73 17.76 -11.07
CA THR A 367 4.38 18.90 -11.72
C THR A 367 3.88 19.11 -13.15
N TRP A 368 4.15 20.27 -13.74
CA TRP A 368 3.73 20.62 -15.10
C TRP A 368 4.94 21.05 -15.93
N PRO A 369 5.80 20.11 -16.34
CA PRO A 369 7.07 20.41 -17.00
C PRO A 369 6.90 21.22 -18.29
N ASP A 370 5.82 20.97 -19.04
CA ASP A 370 5.48 21.67 -20.29
C ASP A 370 4.45 22.79 -20.11
N GLY A 371 4.18 23.20 -18.87
CA GLY A 371 3.08 24.11 -18.54
C GLY A 371 1.71 23.44 -18.60
N GLY A 372 0.64 24.23 -18.71
CA GLY A 372 -0.74 23.72 -18.69
C GLY A 372 -1.29 23.39 -17.29
N ARG A 373 -0.66 23.94 -16.24
CA ARG A 373 -1.18 23.88 -14.86
C ARG A 373 -2.59 24.48 -14.81
N PRO A 374 -3.60 23.75 -14.30
CA PRO A 374 -4.95 24.28 -14.09
C PRO A 374 -4.94 25.53 -13.20
N LYS A 375 -5.96 26.39 -13.31
CA LYS A 375 -6.04 27.60 -12.46
C LYS A 375 -6.11 27.25 -10.97
N ILE A 376 -6.76 26.13 -10.66
CA ILE A 376 -6.89 25.58 -9.31
C ILE A 376 -6.58 24.08 -9.40
N PRO A 377 -5.29 23.68 -9.36
CA PRO A 377 -4.91 22.27 -9.38
C PRO A 377 -5.35 21.58 -8.08
N PHE A 378 -5.26 20.24 -8.02
CA PHE A 378 -5.57 19.53 -6.79
C PHE A 378 -4.71 20.02 -5.61
N PRO A 379 -5.27 20.08 -4.39
CA PRO A 379 -4.69 20.83 -3.27
C PRO A 379 -3.27 20.37 -2.91
N TYR A 380 -3.05 19.05 -2.96
CA TYR A 380 -1.83 18.41 -2.51
C TYR A 380 -0.72 18.29 -3.57
N SER A 381 -0.93 18.88 -4.77
CA SER A 381 0.00 18.75 -5.91
C SER A 381 1.44 19.16 -5.60
N HIS A 382 1.62 20.12 -4.69
CA HIS A 382 2.92 20.65 -4.28
C HIS A 382 3.45 20.04 -2.97
N GLU A 383 2.77 19.04 -2.39
CA GLU A 383 3.25 18.34 -1.20
C GLU A 383 4.19 17.18 -1.57
N VAL A 384 4.98 16.74 -0.60
CA VAL A 384 5.85 15.56 -0.67
C VAL A 384 5.36 14.53 0.34
N TRP A 385 4.94 13.35 -0.10
CA TRP A 385 4.42 12.29 0.77
C TRP A 385 5.33 11.07 0.73
N THR A 386 5.83 10.63 1.90
CA THR A 386 6.81 9.54 1.96
C THR A 386 6.27 8.21 1.41
N GLY A 387 4.97 7.98 1.55
CA GLY A 387 4.33 6.81 0.95
C GLY A 387 4.29 6.83 -0.59
N ILE A 388 4.13 8.00 -1.21
CA ILE A 388 4.26 8.17 -2.67
C ILE A 388 5.72 7.97 -3.07
N GLU A 389 6.65 8.56 -2.32
CA GLU A 389 8.09 8.40 -2.60
C GLU A 389 8.54 6.95 -2.57
N TYR A 390 8.10 6.16 -1.57
CA TYR A 390 8.45 4.74 -1.52
C TYR A 390 7.78 3.91 -2.60
N GLN A 391 6.52 4.18 -2.98
CA GLN A 391 5.90 3.44 -4.09
C GLN A 391 6.58 3.77 -5.42
N VAL A 392 6.91 5.05 -5.66
CA VAL A 392 7.68 5.47 -6.84
C VAL A 392 9.06 4.83 -6.83
N ALA A 393 9.76 4.82 -5.69
CA ALA A 393 11.07 4.20 -5.57
C ALA A 393 11.04 2.70 -5.88
N ALA A 394 10.08 1.96 -5.30
CA ALA A 394 9.88 0.55 -5.58
C ALA A 394 9.60 0.32 -7.08
N HIS A 395 8.76 1.15 -7.70
CA HIS A 395 8.42 1.03 -9.10
C HIS A 395 9.60 1.35 -10.03
N LEU A 396 10.37 2.40 -9.74
CA LEU A 396 11.62 2.72 -10.44
C LEU A 396 12.56 1.52 -10.45
N ILE A 397 12.77 0.90 -9.30
CA ILE A 397 13.66 -0.27 -9.15
C ILE A 397 13.13 -1.46 -9.95
N ILE A 398 11.83 -1.76 -9.87
CA ILE A 398 11.19 -2.85 -10.64
C ILE A 398 11.39 -2.67 -12.16
N GLU A 399 11.34 -1.43 -12.66
CA GLU A 399 11.53 -1.12 -14.08
C GLU A 399 13.01 -0.94 -14.48
N GLY A 400 13.94 -1.10 -13.54
CA GLY A 400 15.39 -1.10 -13.75
C GLY A 400 16.08 0.27 -13.58
N HIS A 401 15.39 1.27 -13.04
CA HIS A 401 15.94 2.58 -12.65
C HIS A 401 16.41 2.52 -11.18
N VAL A 402 17.38 1.65 -10.92
CA VAL A 402 17.78 1.28 -9.55
C VAL A 402 18.39 2.48 -8.79
N ASP A 403 19.27 3.24 -9.44
CA ASP A 403 19.94 4.38 -8.81
C ASP A 403 18.94 5.50 -8.48
N GLU A 404 17.99 5.77 -9.38
CA GLU A 404 16.90 6.73 -9.17
C GLU A 404 16.01 6.32 -7.99
N GLY A 405 15.62 5.05 -7.92
CA GLY A 405 14.81 4.55 -6.80
C GLY A 405 15.55 4.65 -5.47
N LEU A 406 16.84 4.28 -5.42
CA LEU A 406 17.67 4.43 -4.22
C LEU A 406 17.87 5.91 -3.82
N ALA A 407 17.98 6.81 -4.79
CA ALA A 407 18.07 8.24 -4.52
C ALA A 407 16.80 8.79 -3.84
N VAL A 408 15.61 8.34 -4.25
CA VAL A 408 14.34 8.71 -3.61
C VAL A 408 14.28 8.18 -2.17
N VAL A 409 14.61 6.91 -1.93
CA VAL A 409 14.65 6.34 -0.57
C VAL A 409 15.61 7.11 0.32
N LYS A 410 16.81 7.41 -0.20
CA LYS A 410 17.80 8.20 0.52
C LYS A 410 17.30 9.60 0.84
N ALA A 411 16.61 10.28 -0.08
CA ALA A 411 16.00 11.59 0.17
C ALA A 411 14.99 11.57 1.32
N VAL A 412 14.16 10.52 1.41
CA VAL A 412 13.25 10.34 2.55
C VAL A 412 14.03 10.17 3.85
N ARG A 413 15.07 9.32 3.87
CA ARG A 413 15.85 9.05 5.09
C ARG A 413 16.71 10.23 5.54
N ASP A 414 17.26 11.01 4.62
CA ASP A 414 18.02 12.22 4.94
C ASP A 414 17.12 13.34 5.53
N ARG A 415 15.80 13.28 5.31
CA ARG A 415 14.82 14.16 5.99
C ARG A 415 14.45 13.67 7.40
N HIS A 416 14.74 12.40 7.72
CA HIS A 416 14.38 11.72 8.97
C HIS A 416 15.61 11.14 9.68
N ASP A 417 16.70 11.91 9.74
CA ASP A 417 18.01 11.50 10.29
C ASP A 417 18.12 11.53 11.83
N GLY A 418 17.03 11.90 12.53
CA GLY A 418 17.01 12.08 13.99
C GLY A 418 17.41 13.47 14.47
N VAL A 419 17.93 14.33 13.59
CA VAL A 419 18.19 15.76 13.86
C VAL A 419 17.08 16.62 13.25
N ARG A 420 16.75 16.38 11.97
CA ARG A 420 15.71 17.08 11.24
C ARG A 420 14.31 16.61 11.63
N ARG A 421 14.09 15.29 11.59
CA ARG A 421 12.82 14.62 11.96
C ARG A 421 13.09 13.25 12.56
N GLY A 422 12.10 12.70 13.26
CA GLY A 422 12.22 11.39 13.90
C GLY A 422 12.31 10.25 12.87
N PRO A 423 13.34 9.38 12.91
CA PRO A 423 13.50 8.28 11.94
C PRO A 423 12.37 7.26 11.98
N TRP A 424 11.69 7.13 13.11
CA TRP A 424 10.61 6.16 13.37
C TRP A 424 9.20 6.75 13.17
N ASN A 425 9.10 7.98 12.67
CA ASN A 425 7.83 8.69 12.56
C ASN A 425 7.82 9.58 11.32
N GLU A 426 7.55 8.96 10.17
CA GLU A 426 7.28 9.69 8.94
C GLU A 426 5.85 10.23 8.98
N VAL A 427 5.74 11.55 8.99
CA VAL A 427 4.48 12.26 9.19
C VAL A 427 3.81 12.61 7.85
N GLU A 428 2.49 12.48 7.81
CA GLU A 428 1.63 13.04 6.75
C GLU A 428 0.50 13.83 7.43
N CYS A 429 -0.76 13.38 7.38
CA CYS A 429 -1.86 14.02 8.13
C CYS A 429 -1.73 13.79 9.66
N GLY A 430 -0.91 12.84 10.08
CA GLY A 430 -0.60 12.55 11.48
C GLY A 430 0.72 11.80 11.63
N HIS A 431 1.04 11.41 12.86
CA HIS A 431 2.19 10.57 13.20
C HIS A 431 1.95 9.11 12.80
N HIS A 432 3.05 8.37 12.64
CA HIS A 432 3.08 6.95 12.28
C HIS A 432 2.09 6.66 11.15
N TYR A 433 2.19 7.44 10.09
CA TYR A 433 1.17 7.44 9.03
C TYR A 433 1.30 6.16 8.19
N ALA A 434 0.18 5.48 7.97
CA ALA A 434 0.11 4.14 7.39
C ALA A 434 0.75 4.05 6.00
N ARG A 435 0.73 5.14 5.23
CA ARG A 435 1.31 5.20 3.89
C ARG A 435 2.82 4.94 3.87
N SER A 436 3.55 5.24 4.95
CA SER A 436 4.99 4.97 5.07
C SER A 436 5.35 3.48 5.03
N MET A 437 4.37 2.59 5.32
CA MET A 437 4.52 1.14 5.14
C MET A 437 4.66 0.71 3.66
N ALA A 438 4.58 1.64 2.70
CA ALA A 438 5.00 1.42 1.33
C ALA A 438 6.49 1.07 1.20
N SER A 439 7.31 1.50 2.16
CA SER A 439 8.77 1.23 2.18
C SER A 439 9.11 -0.26 2.02
N TRP A 440 8.27 -1.18 2.52
CA TRP A 440 8.52 -2.62 2.33
C TRP A 440 8.54 -3.03 0.85
N GLY A 441 7.81 -2.33 -0.01
CA GLY A 441 7.85 -2.52 -1.47
C GLY A 441 9.25 -2.33 -2.06
N VAL A 442 10.10 -1.49 -1.45
CA VAL A 442 11.50 -1.29 -1.87
C VAL A 442 12.34 -2.55 -1.62
N LEU A 443 12.13 -3.23 -0.49
CA LEU A 443 12.81 -4.50 -0.21
C LEU A 443 12.39 -5.56 -1.24
N LEU A 444 11.10 -5.65 -1.56
CA LEU A 444 10.58 -6.56 -2.58
C LEU A 444 11.18 -6.26 -3.95
N ALA A 445 11.24 -4.98 -4.34
CA ALA A 445 11.80 -4.55 -5.61
C ALA A 445 13.29 -4.87 -5.74
N LEU A 446 14.11 -4.61 -4.71
CA LEU A 446 15.55 -4.82 -4.75
C LEU A 446 15.95 -6.30 -4.72
N SER A 447 15.20 -7.11 -3.97
CA SER A 447 15.44 -8.56 -3.87
C SER A 447 14.85 -9.36 -5.02
N GLY A 448 13.90 -8.76 -5.76
CA GLY A 448 13.05 -9.48 -6.70
C GLY A 448 12.21 -10.56 -6.01
N PHE A 449 11.97 -10.45 -4.70
CA PHE A 449 11.24 -11.45 -3.95
C PHE A 449 9.80 -11.55 -4.44
N ARG A 450 9.39 -12.76 -4.82
CA ARG A 450 8.03 -13.11 -5.20
C ARG A 450 7.60 -14.34 -4.42
N PHE A 451 6.35 -14.37 -4.01
CA PHE A 451 5.80 -15.50 -3.28
C PHE A 451 4.34 -15.76 -3.64
N ASP A 452 4.04 -17.03 -3.81
CA ASP A 452 2.76 -17.52 -4.25
C ASP A 452 2.44 -18.87 -3.62
N MET A 453 1.66 -18.85 -2.55
CA MET A 453 1.29 -20.08 -1.84
C MET A 453 0.21 -20.87 -2.58
N VAL A 454 -0.52 -20.25 -3.53
CA VAL A 454 -1.52 -20.96 -4.35
C VAL A 454 -0.82 -21.89 -5.33
N GLU A 455 0.23 -21.40 -5.99
CA GLU A 455 1.06 -22.21 -6.90
C GLU A 455 2.16 -22.99 -6.16
N GLY A 456 2.43 -22.64 -4.90
CA GLY A 456 3.53 -23.21 -4.12
C GLY A 456 4.89 -22.77 -4.66
N GLU A 457 5.04 -21.49 -5.00
CA GLU A 457 6.27 -20.95 -5.58
C GLU A 457 6.81 -19.75 -4.80
N MET A 458 8.13 -19.68 -4.70
CA MET A 458 8.87 -18.55 -4.15
C MET A 458 10.03 -18.23 -5.10
N GLY A 459 10.38 -16.97 -5.28
CA GLY A 459 11.54 -16.64 -6.10
C GLY A 459 12.23 -15.35 -5.75
N PHE A 460 13.45 -15.23 -6.28
CA PHE A 460 14.36 -14.11 -6.07
C PHE A 460 15.05 -13.73 -7.38
N SER A 461 15.24 -12.43 -7.58
CA SER A 461 15.97 -11.85 -8.71
C SER A 461 16.58 -10.52 -8.26
N PRO A 462 17.65 -10.56 -7.46
CA PRO A 462 18.20 -9.36 -6.85
C PRO A 462 18.86 -8.45 -7.88
N VAL A 463 18.52 -7.17 -7.82
CA VAL A 463 19.02 -6.13 -8.75
C VAL A 463 20.14 -5.26 -8.16
N VAL A 464 20.53 -5.53 -6.91
CA VAL A 464 21.68 -4.93 -6.23
C VAL A 464 22.56 -6.01 -5.65
N ASN A 465 23.88 -5.81 -5.68
CA ASN A 465 24.85 -6.76 -5.15
C ASN A 465 24.65 -8.20 -5.65
N ALA A 466 24.17 -8.37 -6.89
CA ALA A 466 23.73 -9.68 -7.42
C ALA A 466 24.83 -10.76 -7.39
N ASP A 467 26.10 -10.40 -7.40
CA ASP A 467 27.20 -11.37 -7.31
C ASP A 467 27.44 -11.89 -5.87
N ASP A 468 26.99 -11.19 -4.84
CA ASP A 468 27.08 -11.58 -3.42
C ASP A 468 25.94 -10.91 -2.65
N PHE A 469 24.75 -11.52 -2.74
CA PHE A 469 23.52 -10.94 -2.23
C PHE A 469 22.99 -11.74 -1.03
N ARG A 470 22.41 -11.02 -0.07
CA ARG A 470 21.61 -11.59 1.02
C ARG A 470 20.42 -10.70 1.32
N CYS A 471 19.26 -11.27 1.59
CA CYS A 471 18.13 -10.51 2.13
C CYS A 471 17.25 -11.34 3.07
N PHE A 472 16.51 -10.63 3.92
CA PHE A 472 15.36 -11.19 4.61
C PHE A 472 14.23 -11.52 3.63
N TRP A 473 13.49 -12.59 3.92
CA TRP A 473 12.21 -12.88 3.28
C TRP A 473 11.20 -13.36 4.33
N SER A 474 9.92 -13.14 4.05
CA SER A 474 8.82 -13.69 4.84
C SER A 474 7.64 -14.07 3.96
N THR A 475 6.95 -15.10 4.40
CA THR A 475 5.68 -15.58 3.88
C THR A 475 4.65 -15.57 5.01
N GLY A 476 3.40 -15.97 4.72
CA GLY A 476 2.38 -16.13 5.77
C GLY A 476 2.64 -17.27 6.75
N THR A 477 3.59 -18.16 6.47
CA THR A 477 3.83 -19.38 7.25
C THR A 477 5.29 -19.52 7.71
N ALA A 478 6.23 -18.78 7.12
CA ALA A 478 7.65 -18.90 7.40
C ALA A 478 8.40 -17.58 7.17
N TRP A 479 9.58 -17.45 7.75
CA TRP A 479 10.52 -16.37 7.42
C TRP A 479 11.95 -16.80 7.63
N GLY A 480 12.87 -16.09 6.99
CA GLY A 480 14.27 -16.46 7.00
C GLY A 480 15.17 -15.54 6.17
N THR A 481 16.26 -16.09 5.67
CA THR A 481 17.19 -15.36 4.80
C THR A 481 17.40 -16.09 3.48
N TYR A 482 17.57 -15.32 2.42
CA TYR A 482 18.05 -15.79 1.13
C TYR A 482 19.48 -15.31 0.96
N SER A 483 20.34 -16.12 0.37
CA SER A 483 21.65 -15.67 -0.08
C SER A 483 22.04 -16.28 -1.41
N GLN A 484 22.80 -15.53 -2.21
CA GLN A 484 23.41 -16.01 -3.43
C GLN A 484 24.82 -15.48 -3.61
N ARG A 485 25.68 -16.27 -4.26
CA ARG A 485 27.03 -15.87 -4.64
C ARG A 485 27.36 -16.37 -6.04
N ARG A 486 27.83 -15.49 -6.90
CA ARG A 486 28.33 -15.83 -8.24
C ARG A 486 29.78 -16.32 -8.14
N ASN A 487 30.05 -17.46 -8.77
CA ASN A 487 31.42 -17.95 -8.92
C ASN A 487 32.15 -17.11 -9.99
N PRO A 488 33.28 -16.44 -9.66
CA PRO A 488 34.00 -15.60 -10.62
C PRO A 488 34.60 -16.34 -11.83
N GLU A 489 34.88 -17.65 -11.69
CA GLU A 489 35.51 -18.45 -12.75
C GLU A 489 34.47 -19.05 -13.70
N THR A 490 33.35 -19.55 -13.18
CA THR A 490 32.33 -20.26 -13.96
C THR A 490 31.12 -19.41 -14.30
N GLY A 491 30.93 -18.27 -13.63
CA GLY A 491 29.74 -17.43 -13.73
C GLY A 491 28.49 -18.02 -13.07
N SER A 492 28.53 -19.25 -12.57
CA SER A 492 27.38 -19.93 -11.96
C SER A 492 27.00 -19.32 -10.61
N ILE A 493 25.70 -19.21 -10.32
CA ILE A 493 25.17 -18.73 -9.04
C ILE A 493 24.93 -19.92 -8.11
N ALA A 494 25.56 -19.91 -6.94
CA ALA A 494 25.19 -20.76 -5.81
C ALA A 494 24.28 -19.97 -4.88
N TRP A 495 23.15 -20.55 -4.45
CA TRP A 495 22.19 -19.90 -3.59
C TRP A 495 21.73 -20.81 -2.46
N ASP A 496 21.20 -20.20 -1.40
CA ASP A 496 20.67 -20.88 -0.22
C ASP A 496 19.47 -20.11 0.36
N VAL A 497 18.52 -20.85 0.91
CA VAL A 497 17.35 -20.32 1.62
C VAL A 497 17.34 -20.92 3.02
N ASP A 498 17.66 -20.10 4.00
CA ASP A 498 17.61 -20.49 5.41
C ASP A 498 16.23 -20.16 5.99
N VAL A 499 15.61 -21.12 6.66
CA VAL A 499 14.29 -20.97 7.30
C VAL A 499 14.49 -20.84 8.80
N LEU A 500 14.35 -19.62 9.31
CA LEU A 500 14.56 -19.32 10.73
C LEU A 500 13.31 -19.58 11.57
N HIS A 501 12.13 -19.54 10.95
CA HIS A 501 10.87 -19.89 11.58
C HIS A 501 9.86 -20.40 10.56
N GLY A 502 8.98 -21.30 10.99
CA GLY A 502 7.90 -21.82 10.16
C GLY A 502 8.33 -22.95 9.23
N SER A 503 7.61 -23.11 8.12
CA SER A 503 7.87 -24.15 7.12
C SER A 503 7.60 -23.66 5.70
N LEU A 504 8.47 -24.07 4.77
CA LEU A 504 8.30 -23.93 3.31
C LEU A 504 7.83 -25.25 2.67
N GLU A 505 7.21 -26.15 3.43
CA GLU A 505 6.65 -27.39 2.87
C GLU A 505 5.67 -27.09 1.74
N GLY A 506 5.87 -27.76 0.60
CA GLY A 506 5.07 -27.53 -0.61
C GLY A 506 5.48 -26.31 -1.45
N VAL A 507 6.52 -25.57 -1.05
CA VAL A 507 7.01 -24.40 -1.78
C VAL A 507 8.28 -24.74 -2.57
N LYS A 508 8.24 -24.50 -3.88
CA LYS A 508 9.38 -24.57 -4.79
C LYS A 508 10.07 -23.21 -4.88
N VAL A 509 11.39 -23.20 -4.71
CA VAL A 509 12.21 -21.99 -4.86
C VAL A 509 12.74 -21.89 -6.30
N ASN A 510 12.39 -20.80 -6.99
CA ASN A 510 12.84 -20.46 -8.34
C ASN A 510 13.80 -19.26 -8.24
N VAL A 511 15.03 -19.38 -8.74
CA VAL A 511 15.99 -18.26 -8.79
C VAL A 511 16.18 -17.89 -10.25
N GLU A 512 15.82 -16.65 -10.61
CA GLU A 512 15.99 -16.14 -11.97
C GLU A 512 17.30 -15.33 -12.06
N GLU A 513 18.02 -15.49 -13.17
CA GLU A 513 19.13 -14.58 -13.46
C GLU A 513 18.56 -13.21 -13.88
N PRO A 514 19.10 -12.09 -13.37
CA PRO A 514 18.63 -10.73 -13.67
C PRO A 514 18.60 -10.37 -15.16
#